data_AF-A0A3D3LTA6-F1
#
_entry.id   AF-A0A3D3LTA6-F1
#
_cell.length_a   1.000
_cell.length_b   1.000
_cell.length_c   1.000
_cell.angle_alpha   90.00
_cell.angle_beta   90.00
_cell.angle_gamma   90.00
#
_symmetry.space_group_name_H-M   'P 1'
#
loop_
_entity.id
_entity.type
_entity.pdbx_description
1 polymer ?
#
loop_
_entity_poly.entity_id
_entity_poly.type
_entity_poly.pdbx_seq_one_letter_code
_entity_poly.pdbx_strand_id
1 'polypeptide(L)' 'PFNPNTKISFSIPKELKVSLKVYDVTGREVAILVNETKGAGNYVYEFNGINFSSGVYFYRIQAGEFIETKRMMLIK' A
#
# COMPACT_ATOMS: atom_id res chain seq x y z
N PRO A 1 0.93 -21.87 6.28
CA PRO A 1 0.65 -21.67 4.84
C PRO A 1 0.53 -20.18 4.53
N PHE A 2 1.19 -19.80 3.44
CA PHE A 2 1.57 -18.47 3.03
C PHE A 2 0.41 -17.52 2.77
N ASN A 3 0.54 -16.28 3.25
CA ASN A 3 -0.37 -15.23 2.83
C ASN A 3 0.41 -14.24 1.95
N PRO A 4 0.56 -14.52 0.64
CA PRO A 4 1.18 -13.59 -0.32
C PRO A 4 0.31 -12.35 -0.56
N ASN A 5 -0.85 -12.30 0.09
CA ASN A 5 -1.90 -11.35 -0.13
C ASN A 5 -2.08 -10.50 1.13
N THR A 6 -1.81 -9.20 1.01
CA THR A 6 -1.95 -8.25 2.11
C THR A 6 -3.09 -7.29 1.83
N LYS A 7 -4.07 -7.25 2.73
CA LYS A 7 -5.16 -6.26 2.69
C LYS A 7 -4.72 -4.99 3.42
N ILE A 8 -4.73 -3.88 2.71
CA ILE A 8 -4.38 -2.56 3.23
C ILE A 8 -5.66 -1.74 3.31
N SER A 9 -6.13 -1.50 4.53
CA SER A 9 -7.34 -0.74 4.80
C SER A 9 -7.00 0.65 5.30
N PHE A 10 -7.71 1.67 4.81
CA PHE A 10 -7.60 3.05 5.26
C PHE A 10 -8.92 3.81 5.09
N SER A 11 -9.09 4.86 5.88
CA SER A 11 -10.23 5.76 5.79
C SER A 11 -9.77 7.13 5.30
N ILE A 12 -10.63 7.78 4.52
CA ILE A 12 -10.42 9.15 4.04
C ILE A 12 -11.56 10.01 4.59
N PRO A 13 -11.27 11.12 5.28
CA PRO A 13 -12.30 11.95 5.91
C PRO A 13 -12.98 12.93 4.95
N LYS A 14 -12.38 13.23 3.80
CA LYS A 14 -12.86 14.19 2.79
C LYS A 14 -12.24 13.89 1.43
N GLU A 15 -12.69 14.56 0.38
CA GLU A 15 -12.08 14.38 -0.94
C GLU A 15 -10.60 14.80 -0.94
N LEU A 16 -9.71 13.86 -1.29
CA LEU A 16 -8.26 14.04 -1.31
C LEU A 16 -7.63 13.25 -2.46
N LYS A 17 -6.51 13.75 -2.99
CA LYS A 17 -5.62 12.95 -3.84
C LYS A 17 -4.93 11.90 -2.96
N VAL A 18 -5.14 10.63 -3.29
CA VAL A 18 -4.58 9.50 -2.56
C VAL A 18 -3.62 8.72 -3.42
N SER A 19 -2.45 8.40 -2.87
CA SER A 19 -1.52 7.44 -3.45
C SER A 19 -1.14 6.37 -2.45
N LEU A 20 -1.23 5.10 -2.85
CA LEU A 20 -0.75 3.94 -2.10
C LEU A 20 0.28 3.23 -2.98
N LYS A 21 1.52 3.22 -2.52
CA LYS A 21 2.67 2.69 -3.25
C LYS A 21 3.42 1.70 -2.40
N VAL A 22 4.01 0.69 -3.05
CA VAL A 22 4.82 -0.35 -2.40
C VAL A 22 6.28 -0.18 -2.84
N TYR A 23 7.19 -0.36 -1.89
CA TYR A 23 8.62 -0.20 -2.05
C TYR A 23 9.35 -1.44 -1.52
N ASP A 24 10.47 -1.79 -2.14
CA ASP A 24 11.41 -2.77 -1.59
C ASP A 24 12.34 -2.13 -0.54
N VAL A 25 13.21 -2.93 0.09
CA VAL A 25 14.15 -2.47 1.13
C VAL A 25 15.15 -1.42 0.66
N THR A 26 15.36 -1.28 -0.65
CA THR A 26 16.26 -0.27 -1.23
C THR A 26 15.55 1.06 -1.46
N GLY A 27 14.24 1.12 -1.21
CA GLY A 27 13.42 2.30 -1.48
C GLY A 27 12.94 2.40 -2.93
N ARG A 28 13.16 1.37 -3.75
CA ARG A 28 12.63 1.32 -5.12
C ARG A 28 11.12 1.06 -5.08
N GLU A 29 10.35 1.88 -5.80
CA GLU A 29 8.92 1.65 -6.00
C GLU A 29 8.73 0.39 -6.86
N VAL A 30 7.96 -0.56 -6.35
CA VAL A 30 7.72 -1.86 -7.00
C VAL A 30 6.26 -2.08 -7.40
N ALA A 31 5.32 -1.32 -6.82
CA ALA A 31 3.92 -1.32 -7.23
C ALA A 31 3.21 -0.02 -6.84
N ILE A 32 2.19 0.35 -7.61
CA ILE A 32 1.22 1.41 -7.30
C ILE A 32 -0.15 0.74 -7.19
N LEU A 33 -0.78 0.83 -6.02
CA LEU A 33 -2.10 0.23 -5.76
C LEU A 33 -3.24 1.24 -5.97
N VAL A 34 -2.99 2.52 -5.66
CA VAL A 34 -3.88 3.62 -6.01
C VAL A 34 -3.08 4.90 -6.24
N ASN A 35 -3.54 5.75 -7.16
CA ASN A 35 -3.00 7.09 -7.40
C ASN A 35 -4.06 8.02 -8.00
N GLU A 36 -5.16 8.24 -7.29
CA GLU A 36 -6.33 8.98 -7.79
C GLU A 36 -6.99 9.82 -6.70
N THR A 37 -7.88 10.72 -7.10
CA THR A 37 -8.70 11.46 -6.15
C THR A 37 -9.80 10.53 -5.63
N LYS A 38 -9.92 10.46 -4.31
CA LYS A 38 -10.93 9.65 -3.63
C LYS A 38 -11.75 10.53 -2.70
N GLY A 39 -13.06 10.29 -2.66
CA GLY A 39 -13.98 10.94 -1.74
C GLY A 39 -13.82 10.43 -0.30
N ALA A 40 -14.63 10.96 0.61
CA ALA A 40 -14.71 10.44 1.96
C ALA A 40 -15.22 8.98 1.95
N GLY A 41 -14.60 8.10 2.73
CA GLY A 41 -14.99 6.70 2.79
C GLY A 41 -13.90 5.78 3.32
N ASN A 42 -14.24 4.49 3.43
CA ASN A 42 -13.31 3.43 3.79
C ASN A 42 -12.92 2.67 2.53
N TYR A 43 -11.62 2.41 2.37
CA TYR A 43 -11.08 1.72 1.22
C TYR A 43 -10.22 0.55 1.67
N VAL A 44 -10.29 -0.53 0.90
CA VAL A 44 -9.46 -1.72 1.08
C VAL A 44 -8.80 -2.02 -0.24
N TYR A 45 -7.47 -2.04 -0.25
CA TYR A 45 -6.66 -2.41 -1.40
C TYR A 45 -5.91 -3.69 -1.13
N GLU A 46 -5.76 -4.49 -2.16
CA GLU A 46 -5.09 -5.77 -2.10
C GLU A 46 -3.70 -5.66 -2.74
N PHE A 47 -2.66 -6.00 -1.98
CA PHE A 47 -1.33 -6.20 -2.54
C PHE A 47 -1.11 -7.69 -2.81
N ASN A 48 -1.07 -8.05 -4.09
CA ASN A 48 -0.73 -9.40 -4.52
C ASN A 48 0.80 -9.53 -4.71
N GLY A 49 1.44 -10.19 -3.76
CA GLY A 49 2.87 -10.44 -3.70
C GLY A 49 3.39 -11.56 -4.61
N ILE A 50 2.56 -12.21 -5.44
CA ILE A 50 2.94 -13.45 -6.15
C ILE A 50 4.20 -13.31 -7.04
N ASN A 51 4.36 -12.15 -7.67
CA ASN A 51 5.49 -11.85 -8.57
C ASN A 51 6.71 -11.26 -7.84
N PHE A 52 6.66 -11.16 -6.52
CA PHE A 52 7.73 -10.59 -5.70
C PHE A 52 8.44 -11.69 -4.90
N SER A 53 9.71 -11.48 -4.58
CA SER A 53 10.49 -12.41 -3.74
C SER A 53 10.09 -12.27 -2.28
N SER A 54 10.15 -13.35 -1.50
CA SER A 54 10.00 -13.27 -0.03
C SER A 54 10.97 -12.25 0.55
N GLY A 55 10.51 -11.44 1.49
CA GLY A 55 11.34 -10.38 2.05
C GLY A 55 10.54 -9.27 2.69
N VAL A 56 11.25 -8.24 3.15
CA VAL A 56 10.66 -7.05 3.74
C VAL A 56 10.29 -6.07 2.64
N TYR A 57 9.10 -5.51 2.74
CA TYR A 57 8.60 -4.45 1.87
C TYR A 57 7.99 -3.34 2.73
N PHE A 58 7.78 -2.18 2.11
CA PHE A 58 7.14 -1.05 2.74
C PHE A 58 6.01 -0.59 1.85
N TYR A 59 4.85 -0.29 2.41
CA TYR A 59 3.84 0.47 1.70
C TYR A 59 3.74 1.86 2.31
N ARG A 60 3.56 2.86 1.46
CA ARG A 60 3.30 4.25 1.86
C ARG A 60 1.95 4.67 1.32
N ILE A 61 1.09 5.13 2.21
CA ILE A 61 -0.11 5.87 1.86
C ILE A 61 0.16 7.36 2.03
N GLN A 62 -0.27 8.14 1.05
CA GLN A 62 -0.32 9.60 1.12
C GLN A 62 -1.73 10.06 0.75
N ALA A 63 -2.33 10.90 1.59
CA ALA A 63 -3.65 11.48 1.40
C ALA A 63 -3.61 12.96 1.80
N GLY A 64 -3.47 13.85 0.82
CA GLY A 64 -3.15 15.26 1.09
C GLY A 64 -1.81 15.39 1.83
N GLU A 65 -1.84 16.01 3.01
CA GLU A 65 -0.65 16.18 3.89
C GLU A 65 -0.36 14.95 4.75
N PHE A 66 -1.32 14.03 4.89
CA PHE A 66 -1.12 12.80 5.66
C PHE A 66 -0.22 11.84 4.88
N ILE A 67 0.87 11.39 5.51
CA ILE A 67 1.76 10.36 4.98
C ILE A 67 1.99 9.33 6.07
N GLU A 68 1.69 8.06 5.78
CA GLU A 68 2.00 6.94 6.66
C GLU A 68 2.75 5.87 5.88
N THR A 69 3.82 5.34 6.46
CA THR A 69 4.59 4.25 5.90
C THR A 69 4.59 3.08 6.86
N LYS A 70 4.26 1.89 6.38
CA LYS A 70 4.19 0.67 7.18
C LYS A 70 5.02 -0.44 6.54
N ARG A 71 5.70 -1.20 7.40
CA ARG A 71 6.52 -2.36 7.02
C ARG A 71 5.63 -3.60 6.92
N MET A 72 5.82 -4.38 5.86
CA MET A 72 5.23 -5.71 5.70
C MET A 72 6.30 -6.75 5.36
N MET A 73 6.04 -8.00 5.70
CA MET A 73 6.89 -9.13 5.34
C MET A 73 6.14 -10.02 4.37
N LEU A 74 6.69 -10.18 3.17
CA LEU A 74 6.15 -11.09 2.18
C LEU A 74 6.64 -12.51 2.46
N ILE A 75 5.66 -13.31 2.85
CA ILE A 75 5.60 -14.77 3.01
C ILE A 75 5.44 -15.56 1.69
N LYS A 76 6.42 -16.23 1.07
CA LYS A 76 6.15 -17.27 0.02
C LYS A 76 6.51 -18.67 0.44
#